data_AF-A0A7K2PFE8-F1
#
_entry.id   AF-A0A7K2PFE8-F1
#
_cell.length_a   1.000
_cell.length_b   1.000
_cell.length_c   1.000
_cell.angle_alpha   90.00
_cell.angle_beta   90.00
_cell.angle_gamma   90.00
#
_symmetry.space_group_name_H-M   'P 1'
#
loop_
_entity.id
_entity.type
_entity.pdbx_description
1 polymer ?
#
loop_
_entity_poly.entity_id
_entity_poly.type
_entity_poly.pdbx_seq_one_letter_code
_entity_poly.pdbx_strand_id
1 'polypeptide(L)' 'MATVLSVSGSPSAASRTNRLLRHLDRRLAAQGHEVIPLDVRTIPAQALLGADFKHPAIVEATELFARA' A
#
# COMPACT_ATOMS: atom_id res chain seq x y z
N MET A 1 -6.68 15.17 -11.71
CA MET A 1 -5.78 14.67 -10.64
C MET A 1 -6.55 13.62 -9.87
N ALA A 2 -5.99 12.43 -9.70
CA ALA A 2 -6.59 11.35 -8.90
C ALA A 2 -5.59 10.93 -7.83
N THR A 3 -6.09 10.47 -6.70
CA THR A 3 -5.29 9.82 -5.66
C THR A 3 -5.31 8.32 -5.91
N VAL A 4 -4.14 7.68 -5.95
CA VAL A 4 -3.99 6.25 -6.27
C VAL A 4 -3.24 5.58 -5.13
N LEU A 5 -3.88 4.63 -4.46
CA LEU A 5 -3.22 3.76 -3.49
C LEU A 5 -2.62 2.54 -4.21
N SER A 6 -1.29 2.43 -4.22
CA SER A 6 -0.61 1.29 -4.83
C SER A 6 -0.22 0.24 -3.79
N VAL A 7 -0.90 -0.91 -3.84
CA VAL A 7 -0.80 -1.95 -2.80
C VAL A 7 0.07 -3.13 -3.26
N SER A 8 1.18 -3.35 -2.56
CA SER A 8 2.05 -4.52 -2.74
C SER A 8 1.71 -5.59 -1.70
N GLY A 9 1.20 -6.74 -2.16
CA GLY A 9 0.88 -7.90 -1.30
C GLY A 9 2.06 -8.86 -1.08
N SER A 10 3.27 -8.55 -1.54
CA SER A 10 4.40 -9.47 -1.43
C SER A 10 5.07 -9.40 -0.05
N PRO A 11 5.31 -10.53 0.63
CA PRO A 11 6.06 -10.54 1.89
C PRO A 11 7.57 -10.37 1.70
N SER A 12 8.10 -10.52 0.48
CA SER A 12 9.53 -10.52 0.20
C SER A 12 10.11 -9.11 0.08
N ALA A 13 11.23 -8.85 0.76
CA ALA A 13 12.08 -7.66 0.60
C ALA A 13 12.42 -7.37 -0.87
N ALA A 14 12.77 -8.42 -1.62
CA ALA A 14 13.26 -8.38 -3.00
C ALA A 14 12.16 -8.65 -4.06
N SER A 15 10.90 -8.37 -3.75
CA SER A 15 9.77 -8.66 -4.63
C SER A 15 9.86 -7.99 -6.01
N ARG A 16 9.78 -8.81 -7.07
CA ARG A 16 9.71 -8.34 -8.47
C ARG A 16 8.40 -7.61 -8.77
N THR A 17 7.29 -8.07 -8.21
CA THR A 17 5.98 -7.40 -8.38
C THR A 17 5.96 -6.06 -7.66
N ASN A 18 6.57 -5.94 -6.48
CA ASN A 18 6.73 -4.65 -5.82
C ASN A 18 7.59 -3.70 -6.69
N ARG A 19 8.72 -4.17 -7.24
CA ARG A 19 9.55 -3.36 -8.14
C ARG A 19 8.76 -2.86 -9.37
N LEU A 20 7.91 -3.70 -9.96
CA LEU A 20 7.03 -3.29 -11.06
C LEU A 20 6.00 -2.24 -10.59
N LEU A 21 5.40 -2.43 -9.42
CA LEU A 21 4.45 -1.47 -8.85
C LEU A 21 5.11 -0.10 -8.63
N ARG A 22 6.30 -0.06 -8.04
CA ARG A 22 7.07 1.20 -7.85
C ARG A 22 7.51 1.83 -9.19
N HIS A 23 7.64 1.04 -10.25
CA HIS A 23 7.83 1.59 -11.60
C HIS A 23 6.55 2.27 -12.11
N LEU A 24 5.38 1.67 -11.90
CA LEU A 24 4.10 2.26 -12.26
C LEU A 24 3.78 3.51 -11.44
N ASP A 25 4.07 3.51 -10.14
CA ASP A 25 3.88 4.68 -9.26
C ASP A 25 4.54 5.93 -9.82
N ARG A 26 5.82 5.79 -10.23
CA ARG A 26 6.59 6.90 -10.81
C ARG A 26 5.95 7.42 -12.10
N ARG A 27 5.36 6.53 -12.92
CA ARG A 27 4.69 6.92 -14.16
C ARG A 27 3.38 7.65 -13.90
N LEU A 28 2.59 7.18 -12.94
CA LEU A 28 1.34 7.83 -12.53
C LEU A 28 1.62 9.21 -11.90
N ALA A 29 2.63 9.31 -11.04
CA ALA A 29 3.06 10.59 -10.48
C ALA A 29 3.51 11.57 -11.58
N ALA A 30 4.25 11.10 -12.58
CA ALA A 30 4.66 11.92 -13.74
C ALA A 30 3.47 12.39 -14.60
N GLN A 31 2.31 11.73 -14.52
CA GLN A 31 1.07 12.13 -15.17
C GLN A 31 0.21 13.09 -14.31
N GLY A 32 0.72 13.50 -13.14
CA GLY A 32 0.03 14.43 -12.24
C GLY A 32 -1.00 13.77 -11.31
N HIS A 33 -0.87 12.47 -11.05
CA HIS A 33 -1.62 11.78 -9.99
C HIS A 33 -0.85 11.82 -8.66
N GLU A 34 -1.59 11.86 -7.56
CA GLU A 34 -1.01 11.60 -6.24
C GLU A 34 -0.96 10.09 -6.04
N VAL A 35 0.22 9.52 -5.77
CA VAL A 35 0.38 8.07 -5.60
C VAL A 35 0.90 7.78 -4.20
N ILE A 36 0.14 6.99 -3.45
CA ILE A 36 0.47 6.61 -2.08
C ILE A 36 0.85 5.12 -2.08
N PRO A 37 2.11 4.76 -1.77
CA PRO A 37 2.53 3.37 -1.75
C PRO A 37 2.17 2.70 -0.42
N LEU A 38 1.59 1.49 -0.49
CA LEU A 38 1.37 0.60 0.66
C LEU A 38 2.06 -0.75 0.41
N ASP A 39 3.04 -1.09 1.25
CA ASP A 39 3.64 -2.42 1.29
C ASP A 39 2.98 -3.22 2.43
N VAL A 40 2.08 -4.18 2.14
CA VAL A 40 1.32 -4.91 3.18
C VAL A 40 2.24 -5.61 4.20
N ARG A 41 3.44 -6.01 3.78
CA ARG A 41 4.47 -6.61 4.65
C ARG A 41 4.95 -5.71 5.80
N THR A 42 4.69 -4.39 5.73
CA THR A 42 5.05 -3.46 6.82
C THR A 42 3.96 -3.37 7.88
N ILE A 43 2.78 -3.95 7.64
CA ILE A 43 1.71 -4.06 8.63
C ILE A 43 2.02 -5.26 9.55
N PRO A 44 1.81 -5.14 10.88
CA PRO A 44 1.99 -6.26 11.80
C PRO A 44 1.16 -7.48 11.39
N ALA A 45 1.83 -8.61 11.19
CA ALA A 45 1.20 -9.84 10.71
C ALA A 45 0.11 -10.35 11.66
N GLN A 46 0.30 -10.20 12.97
CA GLN A 46 -0.66 -10.60 13.98
C GLN A 46 -1.95 -9.78 13.89
N ALA A 47 -1.83 -8.48 13.62
CA ALA A 47 -3.00 -7.61 13.44
C ALA A 47 -3.79 -7.99 12.18
N LEU A 48 -3.10 -8.26 11.07
CA LEU A 48 -3.72 -8.69 9.81
C LEU A 48 -4.39 -10.07 9.93
N LEU A 49 -3.63 -11.08 10.35
CA LEU A 49 -4.09 -12.47 10.38
C LEU A 49 -5.05 -12.74 11.54
N GLY A 50 -4.93 -11.99 12.64
CA GLY A 50 -5.83 -12.03 13.78
C GLY A 50 -7.09 -11.19 13.62
N ALA A 51 -7.26 -10.49 12.50
CA ALA A 51 -8.38 -9.59 12.23
C ALA A 51 -8.59 -8.52 13.32
N ASP A 52 -7.50 -7.96 13.86
CA ASP A 52 -7.55 -6.87 14.83
C ASP A 52 -7.84 -5.53 14.12
N PHE A 53 -9.12 -5.29 13.82
CA PHE A 53 -9.57 -4.06 13.17
C PHE A 53 -9.34 -2.79 14.00
N LYS A 54 -9.00 -2.91 15.28
CA LYS A 54 -8.70 -1.76 16.16
C LYS A 54 -7.20 -1.42 16.18
N HIS A 55 -6.35 -2.28 15.64
CA HIS A 55 -4.92 -2.03 15.60
C HIS A 55 -4.61 -0.76 14.79
N PRO A 56 -3.78 0.18 15.29
CA PRO A 56 -3.53 1.47 14.62
C PRO A 56 -3.10 1.33 13.16
N ALA A 57 -2.20 0.39 12.85
CA ALA A 57 -1.75 0.14 11.47
C ALA A 57 -2.87 -0.37 10.52
N ILE A 58 -3.91 -1.05 11.06
CA ILE A 58 -5.07 -1.50 10.26
C ILE A 58 -6.02 -0.34 10.02
N VAL A 59 -6.24 0.51 11.03
CA VAL A 59 -7.01 1.75 10.90
C VAL A 59 -6.38 2.66 9.86
N GLU A 60 -5.07 2.92 9.95
CA GLU A 60 -4.32 3.74 9.00
C GLU A 60 -4.41 3.19 7.57
N ALA A 61 -4.24 1.87 7.38
CA ALA A 61 -4.41 1.25 6.07
C ALA A 61 -5.83 1.42 5.53
N THR A 62 -6.85 1.27 6.39
CA THR A 62 -8.26 1.43 6.01
C THR A 62 -8.56 2.89 5.62
N GLU A 63 -7.99 3.86 6.33
CA GLU A 63 -8.09 5.27 5.95
C GLU A 63 -7.42 5.56 4.61
N LEU A 64 -6.29 4.92 4.30
CA LEU A 64 -5.66 5.02 2.98
C LEU A 64 -6.59 4.49 1.87
N PHE A 65 -7.26 3.36 2.10
CA PHE A 65 -8.25 2.85 1.16
C PHE A 65 -9.47 3.77 1.01
N ALA A 66 -9.92 4.42 2.09
CA ALA A 66 -11.06 5.32 2.03
C ALA A 66 -10.77 6.65 1.30
N ARG A 67 -9.49 7.08 1.26
CA ARG A 67 -9.05 8.33 0.62
C ARG A 67 -8.71 8.20 -0.87
N ALA A 68 -8.46 6.99 -1.35
CA ALA A 68 -8.09 6.72 -2.74
C ALA A 68 -9.31 6.33 -3.59
#